data_AF-A0A4R5DUD2-F1
#
_entry.id   AF-A0A4R5DUD2-F1
#
_cell.length_a   1.000
_cell.length_b   1.000
_cell.length_c   1.000
_cell.angle_alpha   90.00
_cell.angle_beta   90.00
_cell.angle_gamma   90.00
#
_symmetry.space_group_name_H-M   'P 1'
#
loop_
_entity.id
_entity.type
_entity.pdbx_description
1 polymer ?
#
loop_
_entity_poly.entity_id
_entity_poly.type
_entity_poly.pdbx_seq_one_letter_code
_entity_poly.pdbx_strand_id
1 'polypeptide(L)'
;MRTRKIVIGTVLALTVASACSSDDDGAEVRLLAGGGDQPDGSGADASLPFSIVRLTSDGNGTLWGVNGFDVVVEISSDGAVRSTELQLDDGSVQEIAAAPDGRVFVLPDEQGQEAGEAVVYELSDGELVPAAGIPAPSIDTPGPVTPDGEPAAAAELGYVSDIAVDSEGRLLFVERVDPVGPDAGYVVRRVEDGGELATVAGRPNPDADGSVADGEDDAVFFPEDGTAASDLTLFTETAIAAGPDDQVIVQTPQSVYTVQDGTATVVLGGGGELPPATEDGPFSDATDARSVDYRPGVPLLTLAANADGGILASTDPITGWDEGAYAWQVEDGSDQAQAIADAAAGNEQTSHPTLYVAPDGQTSVAAVFGGPATWLDDDTIAVGATGEDDQIIVLIDLPD
;
A
#
# COMPACT_ATOMS: atom_id res chain seq x y z
N MET A 1 -47.42 22.23 28.08
CA MET A 1 -46.80 23.36 27.36
C MET A 1 -45.57 22.84 26.66
N ARG A 2 -45.63 22.71 25.32
CA ARG A 2 -44.52 22.24 24.47
C ARG A 2 -43.87 23.48 23.86
N THR A 3 -42.62 23.73 24.19
CA THR A 3 -41.84 24.85 23.64
C THR A 3 -40.97 24.30 22.52
N ARG A 4 -41.39 24.54 21.26
CA ARG A 4 -40.58 24.28 20.07
C ARG A 4 -39.46 25.33 20.03
N LYS A 5 -38.20 24.89 20.06
CA LYS A 5 -37.06 25.73 19.70
C LYS A 5 -36.91 25.67 18.18
N ILE A 6 -36.94 26.85 17.56
CA ILE A 6 -36.63 27.07 16.15
C ILE A 6 -35.10 27.13 16.07
N VAL A 7 -34.49 26.19 15.36
CA VAL A 7 -33.08 26.27 14.97
C VAL A 7 -33.06 27.03 13.65
N ILE A 8 -32.42 28.19 13.66
CA ILE A 8 -32.15 29.01 12.48
C ILE A 8 -30.92 28.39 11.84
N GLY A 9 -31.09 27.76 10.68
CA GLY A 9 -30.01 27.25 9.86
C GLY A 9 -29.24 28.41 9.24
N THR A 10 -27.95 28.45 9.50
CA THR A 10 -27.00 29.25 8.73
C THR A 10 -26.65 28.44 7.50
N VAL A 11 -27.19 28.81 6.34
CA VAL A 11 -26.72 28.33 5.05
C VAL A 11 -25.45 29.11 4.75
N LEU A 12 -24.29 28.50 4.97
CA LEU A 12 -23.04 28.93 4.35
C LEU A 12 -23.16 28.56 2.87
N ALA A 13 -23.37 29.57 2.04
CA ALA A 13 -23.23 29.43 0.61
C ALA A 13 -21.73 29.27 0.31
N LEU A 14 -21.29 28.03 0.08
CA LEU A 14 -20.02 27.77 -0.59
C LEU A 14 -20.15 28.36 -1.99
N THR A 15 -19.46 29.48 -2.22
CA THR A 15 -19.19 29.96 -3.56
C THR A 15 -18.21 28.98 -4.20
N VAL A 16 -18.73 28.17 -5.12
CA VAL A 16 -17.93 27.47 -6.13
C VAL A 16 -17.14 28.54 -6.88
N ALA A 17 -15.86 28.68 -6.56
CA ALA A 17 -14.93 29.46 -7.36
C ALA A 17 -14.64 28.63 -8.60
N SER A 18 -15.36 28.92 -9.67
CA SER A 18 -14.99 28.50 -11.01
C SER A 18 -13.59 29.03 -11.33
N ALA A 19 -12.68 28.09 -11.57
CA ALA A 19 -11.33 28.23 -12.12
C ALA A 19 -11.21 29.42 -13.09
N CYS A 20 -10.39 30.39 -12.69
CA CYS A 20 -9.83 31.46 -13.53
C CYS A 20 -8.71 32.16 -12.74
N SER A 21 -7.57 31.49 -12.56
CA SER A 21 -6.26 32.15 -12.49
C SER A 21 -5.28 31.35 -13.32
N SER A 22 -4.58 32.09 -14.17
CA SER A 22 -3.74 31.64 -15.27
C SER A 22 -2.28 31.88 -14.92
N ASP A 23 -1.83 31.27 -13.84
CA ASP A 23 -0.44 31.23 -13.43
C ASP A 23 -0.12 29.74 -13.16
N ASP A 24 1.07 29.29 -13.59
CA ASP A 24 1.60 27.91 -13.53
C ASP A 24 1.76 27.41 -12.08
N ASP A 25 0.67 27.36 -11.34
CA ASP A 25 0.64 27.09 -9.92
C ASP A 25 0.15 25.64 -9.75
N GLY A 26 1.07 24.70 -9.53
CA GLY A 26 0.78 23.27 -9.44
C GLY A 26 -0.25 22.86 -8.37
N ALA A 27 -0.48 21.56 -8.22
CA ALA A 27 -1.48 21.02 -7.30
C ALA A 27 -1.23 21.42 -5.83
N GLU A 28 -2.23 22.03 -5.18
CA GLU A 28 -2.21 22.30 -3.74
C GLU A 28 -2.31 20.98 -2.96
N VAL A 29 -1.39 20.76 -2.02
CA VAL A 29 -1.38 19.59 -1.13
C VAL A 29 -1.13 20.04 0.31
N ARG A 30 -1.69 19.33 1.29
CA ARG A 30 -1.56 19.71 2.70
C ARG A 30 -0.42 18.96 3.37
N LEU A 31 0.47 19.65 4.08
CA LEU A 31 1.51 18.98 4.86
C LEU A 31 0.90 18.25 6.07
N LEU A 32 1.21 16.97 6.23
CA LEU A 32 0.96 16.24 7.49
C LEU A 32 2.17 16.31 8.42
N ALA A 33 3.36 15.99 7.92
CA ALA A 33 4.58 15.97 8.73
C ALA A 33 5.84 16.10 7.87
N GLY A 34 6.90 16.67 8.44
CA GLY A 34 8.22 16.77 7.82
C GLY A 34 8.63 18.21 7.49
N GLY A 35 9.86 18.37 6.98
CA GLY A 35 10.41 19.68 6.64
C GLY A 35 10.87 20.54 7.84
N GLY A 36 10.86 19.97 9.04
CA GLY A 36 11.42 20.58 10.25
C GLY A 36 12.66 19.87 10.77
N ASP A 37 13.10 20.25 11.96
CA ASP A 37 14.34 19.76 12.60
C ASP A 37 14.11 19.04 13.94
N GLN A 38 12.84 18.78 14.31
CA GLN A 38 12.46 18.13 15.56
C GLN A 38 12.04 16.67 15.31
N PRO A 39 12.83 15.67 15.76
CA PRO A 39 12.51 14.25 15.54
C PRO A 39 11.15 13.82 16.12
N ASP A 40 10.75 14.42 17.25
CA ASP A 40 9.45 14.20 17.90
C ASP A 40 8.52 15.42 17.75
N GLY A 41 8.69 16.16 16.65
CA GLY A 41 7.92 17.36 16.33
C GLY A 41 6.53 17.04 15.78
N SER A 42 5.82 18.08 15.35
CA SER A 42 4.51 17.95 14.69
C SER A 42 4.40 18.83 13.45
N GLY A 43 3.75 18.36 12.40
CA GLY A 43 3.53 19.16 11.19
C GLY A 43 4.84 19.61 10.57
N ALA A 44 4.93 20.90 10.23
CA ALA A 44 6.11 21.53 9.64
C ALA A 44 7.35 21.58 10.56
N ASP A 45 7.19 21.36 11.87
CA ASP A 45 8.32 21.29 12.82
C ASP A 45 8.92 19.89 12.89
N ALA A 46 8.20 18.86 12.44
CA ALA A 46 8.64 17.48 12.52
C ALA A 46 9.79 17.18 11.53
N SER A 47 10.73 16.35 11.94
CA SER A 47 11.84 15.86 11.12
C SER A 47 11.64 14.40 10.77
N LEU A 48 11.80 14.07 9.49
CA LEU A 48 11.85 12.70 8.97
C LEU A 48 13.18 12.54 8.21
N PRO A 49 14.30 12.30 8.93
CA PRO A 49 15.66 12.34 8.36
C PRO A 49 16.04 11.02 7.67
N PHE A 50 15.08 10.38 7.00
CA PHE A 50 15.23 9.11 6.30
C PHE A 50 14.07 8.93 5.31
N SER A 51 14.29 8.08 4.29
CA SER A 51 13.22 7.68 3.39
C SER A 51 12.39 6.58 4.03
N ILE A 52 11.09 6.81 4.16
CA ILE A 52 10.07 5.80 4.40
C ILE A 52 9.84 5.07 3.08
N VAL A 53 9.94 3.74 3.09
CA VAL A 53 9.81 2.87 1.92
C VAL A 53 8.51 2.06 1.92
N ARG A 54 7.79 2.04 3.05
CA ARG A 54 6.44 1.49 3.20
C ARG A 54 5.61 2.38 4.10
N LEU A 55 4.35 2.55 3.75
CA LEU A 55 3.40 3.39 4.45
C LEU A 55 2.07 2.66 4.53
N THR A 56 1.48 2.62 5.72
CA THR A 56 0.18 2.02 6.00
C THR A 56 -0.59 2.91 7.00
N SER A 57 -1.87 2.61 7.21
CA SER A 57 -2.74 3.38 8.09
C SER A 57 -3.60 2.44 8.92
N ASP A 58 -3.95 2.88 10.13
CA ASP A 58 -4.96 2.21 10.95
C ASP A 58 -6.41 2.55 10.51
N GLY A 59 -6.58 3.40 9.49
CA GLY A 59 -7.89 3.88 9.02
C GLY A 59 -8.58 4.84 9.98
N ASN A 60 -7.93 5.23 11.08
CA ASN A 60 -8.39 6.21 12.06
C ASN A 60 -7.55 7.50 12.03
N GLY A 61 -6.80 7.70 10.95
CA GLY A 61 -5.95 8.86 10.74
C GLY A 61 -4.54 8.75 11.33
N THR A 62 -4.11 7.57 11.80
CA THR A 62 -2.72 7.35 12.18
C THR A 62 -2.00 6.63 11.04
N LEU A 63 -0.89 7.20 10.59
CA LEU A 63 0.00 6.54 9.64
C LEU A 63 1.13 5.83 10.36
N TRP A 64 1.53 4.70 9.77
CA TRP A 64 2.69 3.93 10.17
C TRP A 64 3.58 3.72 8.97
N GLY A 65 4.88 3.86 9.14
CA GLY A 65 5.84 3.63 8.06
C GLY A 65 7.14 3.04 8.54
N VAL A 66 7.91 2.50 7.61
CA VAL A 66 9.26 1.97 7.90
C VAL A 66 10.27 2.47 6.88
N ASN A 67 11.52 2.61 7.32
CA ASN A 67 12.62 3.08 6.46
C ASN A 67 13.33 1.98 5.66
N GLY A 68 12.86 0.73 5.76
CA GLY A 68 13.46 -0.44 5.10
C GLY A 68 14.66 -1.03 5.85
N PHE A 69 14.95 -0.51 7.05
CA PHE A 69 15.97 -1.02 7.96
C PHE A 69 15.29 -1.45 9.26
N ASP A 70 15.41 -0.66 10.31
CA ASP A 70 14.99 -0.98 11.67
C ASP A 70 14.16 0.14 12.30
N VAL A 71 13.78 1.19 11.57
CA VAL A 71 13.00 2.29 12.13
C VAL A 71 11.55 2.20 11.69
N VAL A 72 10.65 2.13 12.67
CA VAL A 72 9.21 2.37 12.50
C VAL A 72 8.89 3.80 12.89
N VAL A 73 8.03 4.45 12.11
CA VAL A 73 7.50 5.78 12.38
C VAL A 73 5.99 5.71 12.56
N GLU A 74 5.51 6.33 13.62
CA GLU A 74 4.10 6.66 13.87
C GLU A 74 3.91 8.16 13.55
N ILE A 75 2.89 8.48 12.76
CA ILE A 75 2.46 9.86 12.47
C ILE A 75 0.97 9.97 12.77
N SER A 76 0.61 10.72 13.81
CA SER A 76 -0.80 10.93 14.16
C SER A 76 -1.49 11.89 13.20
N SER A 77 -2.82 11.94 13.24
CA SER A 77 -3.66 12.80 12.40
C SER A 77 -3.42 14.31 12.57
N ASP A 78 -2.80 14.73 13.67
CA ASP A 78 -2.35 16.11 13.91
C ASP A 78 -0.88 16.36 13.47
N GLY A 79 -0.25 15.36 12.86
CA GLY A 79 1.10 15.44 12.31
C GLY A 79 2.21 15.19 13.32
N ALA A 80 1.92 14.76 14.56
CA ALA A 80 2.95 14.45 15.53
C ALA A 80 3.68 13.16 15.16
N VAL A 81 5.02 13.22 15.17
CA VAL A 81 5.89 12.12 14.76
C VAL A 81 6.49 11.43 15.96
N ARG A 82 6.56 10.10 15.93
CA ARG A 82 7.37 9.28 16.85
C ARG A 82 8.10 8.22 16.06
N SER A 83 9.39 8.06 16.34
CA SER A 83 10.22 7.01 15.74
C SER A 83 10.63 5.98 16.78
N THR A 84 10.59 4.71 16.41
CA THR A 84 11.04 3.58 17.23
C THR A 84 12.08 2.79 16.45
N GLU A 85 13.30 2.68 17.00
CA GLU A 85 14.34 1.77 16.49
C GLU A 85 14.06 0.36 17.04
N LEU A 86 13.84 -0.58 16.14
CA LEU A 86 13.52 -1.96 16.40
C LEU A 86 14.79 -2.77 16.68
N GLN A 87 14.65 -3.78 17.53
CA GLN A 87 15.71 -4.77 17.73
C GLN A 87 15.41 -5.99 16.85
N LEU A 88 16.14 -6.10 15.75
CA LEU A 88 16.13 -7.26 14.87
C LEU A 88 17.34 -8.16 15.18
N ASP A 89 17.14 -9.47 15.13
CA ASP A 89 18.25 -10.43 15.27
C ASP A 89 19.17 -10.43 14.04
N ASP A 90 18.58 -10.31 12.85
CA ASP A 90 19.25 -10.17 11.55
C ASP A 90 18.29 -9.53 10.53
N GLY A 91 18.81 -9.15 9.36
CA GLY A 91 18.00 -8.62 8.25
C GLY A 91 17.49 -7.20 8.47
N SER A 92 16.39 -6.87 7.80
CA SER A 92 15.69 -5.59 7.90
C SER A 92 14.17 -5.76 7.89
N VAL A 93 13.43 -4.69 8.15
CA VAL A 93 11.98 -4.67 7.94
C VAL A 93 11.66 -4.51 6.46
N GLN A 94 10.89 -5.46 5.94
CA GLN A 94 10.41 -5.50 4.57
C GLN A 94 9.02 -4.85 4.43
N GLU A 95 8.11 -5.14 5.36
CA GLU A 95 6.72 -4.68 5.28
C GLU A 95 6.11 -4.34 6.66
N ILE A 96 5.11 -3.46 6.66
CA ILE A 96 4.34 -3.04 7.83
C ILE A 96 2.84 -2.98 7.51
N ALA A 97 2.01 -3.48 8.44
CA ALA A 97 0.56 -3.40 8.31
C ALA A 97 -0.08 -2.96 9.62
N ALA A 98 -0.88 -1.90 9.59
CA ALA A 98 -1.62 -1.41 10.75
C ALA A 98 -3.06 -1.91 10.74
N ALA A 99 -3.56 -2.29 11.91
CA ALA A 99 -4.92 -2.76 12.12
C ALA A 99 -5.83 -1.64 12.64
N PRO A 100 -7.15 -1.68 12.36
CA PRO A 100 -8.09 -0.69 12.89
C PRO A 100 -8.20 -0.61 14.42
N ASP A 101 -7.71 -1.62 15.14
CA ASP A 101 -7.65 -1.65 16.60
C ASP A 101 -6.34 -1.09 17.18
N GLY A 102 -5.44 -0.60 16.32
CA GLY A 102 -4.15 0.01 16.67
C GLY A 102 -3.00 -1.00 16.80
N ARG A 103 -3.22 -2.30 16.55
CA ARG A 103 -2.11 -3.25 16.40
C ARG A 103 -1.32 -2.94 15.14
N VAL A 104 -0.02 -3.17 15.19
CA VAL A 104 0.89 -2.95 14.06
C VAL A 104 1.72 -4.20 13.87
N PHE A 105 1.66 -4.77 12.68
CA PHE A 105 2.43 -5.95 12.30
C PHE A 105 3.65 -5.53 11.49
N VAL A 106 4.75 -6.22 11.75
CA VAL A 106 6.06 -6.00 11.11
C VAL A 106 6.50 -7.32 10.50
N LEU A 107 6.86 -7.27 9.21
CA LEU A 107 7.42 -8.38 8.46
C LEU A 107 8.91 -8.12 8.20
N PRO A 108 9.82 -8.90 8.80
CA PRO A 108 11.22 -8.88 8.41
C PRO A 108 11.43 -9.43 7.00
N ASP A 109 12.58 -9.12 6.40
CA ASP A 109 13.01 -9.73 5.14
C ASP A 109 13.32 -11.24 5.27
N GLU A 110 13.64 -11.90 4.16
CA GLU A 110 13.91 -13.35 4.16
C GLU A 110 15.02 -13.72 5.16
N GLN A 111 16.06 -12.89 5.30
CA GLN A 111 17.14 -13.11 6.25
C GLN A 111 16.64 -13.00 7.71
N GLY A 112 15.86 -11.97 8.02
CA GLY A 112 15.26 -11.77 9.34
C GLY A 112 14.28 -12.88 9.71
N GLN A 113 13.50 -13.37 8.75
CA GLN A 113 12.61 -14.53 8.94
C GLN A 113 13.40 -15.80 9.22
N GLU A 114 14.45 -16.10 8.45
CA GLU A 114 15.28 -17.31 8.67
C GLU A 114 16.01 -17.32 10.02
N ALA A 115 16.42 -16.16 10.52
CA ALA A 115 17.14 -16.01 11.77
C ALA A 115 16.21 -15.90 13.00
N GLY A 116 14.98 -15.45 12.81
CA GLY A 116 14.06 -15.06 13.87
C GLY A 116 13.29 -16.22 14.52
N GLU A 117 12.55 -15.88 15.58
CA GLU A 117 11.66 -16.81 16.29
C GLU A 117 10.27 -16.92 15.65
N ALA A 118 9.90 -15.94 14.83
CA ALA A 118 8.63 -15.88 14.10
C ALA A 118 8.80 -15.27 12.72
N VAL A 119 7.80 -15.48 11.87
CA VAL A 119 7.76 -14.92 10.51
C VAL A 119 7.15 -13.52 10.50
N VAL A 120 6.08 -13.30 11.27
CA VAL A 120 5.45 -11.98 11.45
C VAL A 120 5.46 -11.61 12.93
N TYR A 121 5.79 -10.36 13.22
CA TYR A 121 5.82 -9.79 14.57
C TYR A 121 4.73 -8.74 14.75
N GLU A 122 4.28 -8.55 15.98
CA GLU A 122 3.47 -7.40 16.40
C GLU A 122 4.38 -6.42 17.15
N LEU A 123 4.29 -5.14 16.83
CA LEU A 123 4.94 -4.07 17.58
C LEU A 123 4.10 -3.74 18.82
N SER A 124 4.65 -4.02 20.01
CA SER A 124 3.98 -3.82 21.29
C SER A 124 4.91 -3.11 22.26
N ASP A 125 4.50 -1.94 22.76
CA ASP A 125 5.29 -1.11 23.69
C ASP A 125 6.73 -0.83 23.20
N GLY A 126 6.94 -0.73 21.89
CA GLY A 126 8.24 -0.48 21.26
C GLY A 126 9.12 -1.72 21.09
N GLU A 127 8.61 -2.91 21.38
CA GLU A 127 9.30 -4.19 21.21
C GLU A 127 8.55 -5.08 20.20
N LEU A 128 9.27 -5.96 19.51
CA LEU A 128 8.68 -6.95 18.60
C LEU A 128 8.31 -8.21 19.37
N VAL A 129 7.05 -8.65 19.21
CA VAL A 129 6.52 -9.87 19.82
C VAL A 129 6.07 -10.83 18.70
N PRO A 130 6.40 -12.13 18.77
CA PRO A 130 5.90 -13.13 17.82
C PRO A 130 4.37 -13.06 17.64
N ALA A 131 3.92 -12.88 16.39
CA ALA A 131 2.49 -12.79 16.05
C ALA A 131 2.01 -14.00 15.25
N ALA A 132 2.73 -14.37 14.19
CA ALA A 132 2.36 -15.49 13.33
C ALA A 132 3.56 -16.23 12.75
N GLY A 133 3.41 -17.55 12.67
CA GLY A 133 4.35 -18.46 12.06
C GLY A 133 5.63 -18.67 12.86
N ILE A 134 6.23 -19.83 12.64
CA ILE A 134 7.65 -20.08 12.84
C ILE A 134 8.28 -20.39 11.48
N PRO A 135 9.54 -20.02 11.24
CA PRO A 135 10.19 -20.30 9.96
C PRO A 135 10.23 -21.81 9.71
N ALA A 136 9.70 -22.25 8.57
CA ALA A 136 9.73 -23.66 8.20
C ALA A 136 11.17 -24.10 7.92
N PRO A 137 11.55 -25.34 8.29
CA PRO A 137 12.74 -25.95 7.73
C PRO A 137 12.57 -26.07 6.20
N SER A 138 13.67 -26.02 5.45
CA SER A 138 13.72 -26.05 3.97
C SER A 138 12.50 -26.70 3.29
N ILE A 139 11.81 -25.93 2.44
CA ILE A 139 10.64 -26.40 1.68
C ILE A 139 11.12 -27.30 0.53
N ASP A 140 11.06 -28.61 0.74
CA ASP A 140 11.49 -29.61 -0.24
C ASP A 140 10.34 -30.18 -1.08
N THR A 141 9.09 -29.81 -0.78
CA THR A 141 7.87 -30.34 -1.44
C THR A 141 6.84 -29.23 -1.65
N PRO A 142 6.21 -29.14 -2.84
CA PRO A 142 5.10 -28.22 -3.11
C PRO A 142 3.93 -28.35 -2.12
N GLY A 143 3.43 -27.22 -1.66
CA GLY A 143 2.31 -27.09 -0.72
C GLY A 143 2.71 -26.39 0.59
N PRO A 144 1.73 -25.75 1.28
CA PRO A 144 2.00 -25.17 2.59
C PRO A 144 2.42 -26.28 3.56
N VAL A 145 3.49 -26.02 4.32
CA VAL A 145 3.99 -26.97 5.33
C VAL A 145 2.94 -27.20 6.40
N THR A 146 2.27 -26.13 6.81
CA THR A 146 1.15 -26.18 7.76
C THR A 146 -0.19 -26.03 7.03
N PRO A 147 -1.11 -27.02 7.14
CA PRO A 147 -2.42 -26.95 6.48
C PRO A 147 -3.37 -25.95 7.14
N ASP A 148 -4.48 -25.64 6.45
CA ASP A 148 -5.58 -24.84 6.99
C ASP A 148 -6.20 -25.47 8.25
N GLY A 149 -6.71 -24.62 9.14
CA GLY A 149 -7.34 -24.97 10.41
C GLY A 149 -6.37 -25.17 11.57
N GLU A 150 -5.06 -25.13 11.32
CA GLU A 150 -4.04 -25.17 12.37
C GLU A 150 -3.74 -23.76 12.92
N PRO A 151 -3.28 -23.63 14.17
CA PRO A 151 -2.97 -22.34 14.77
C PRO A 151 -1.80 -21.61 14.07
N ALA A 152 -2.02 -20.36 13.68
CA ALA A 152 -1.04 -19.53 12.99
C ALA A 152 0.25 -19.33 13.81
N ALA A 153 0.14 -19.13 15.12
CA ALA A 153 1.28 -18.84 16.00
C ALA A 153 2.32 -19.98 16.11
N ALA A 154 1.95 -21.22 15.74
CA ALA A 154 2.84 -22.38 15.78
C ALA A 154 3.04 -23.02 14.40
N ALA A 155 2.50 -22.40 13.35
CA ALA A 155 2.57 -22.93 12.01
C ALA A 155 4.00 -22.79 11.47
N GLU A 156 4.56 -23.88 10.97
CA GLU A 156 5.74 -23.81 10.11
C GLU A 156 5.28 -23.18 8.79
N LEU A 157 5.79 -21.97 8.51
CA LEU A 157 5.46 -21.20 7.31
C LEU A 157 6.68 -21.12 6.40
N GLY A 158 6.42 -21.14 5.09
CA GLY A 158 7.43 -20.73 4.13
C GLY A 158 7.80 -19.25 4.25
N TYR A 159 8.65 -18.77 3.34
CA TYR A 159 8.97 -17.35 3.27
C TYR A 159 7.69 -16.54 3.02
N VAL A 160 7.46 -15.53 3.85
CA VAL A 160 6.34 -14.60 3.69
C VAL A 160 6.84 -13.33 3.02
N SER A 161 6.29 -12.99 1.86
CA SER A 161 6.77 -11.85 1.06
C SER A 161 6.01 -10.55 1.32
N ASP A 162 4.80 -10.64 1.88
CA ASP A 162 3.94 -9.48 2.09
C ASP A 162 2.90 -9.73 3.19
N ILE A 163 2.43 -8.67 3.84
CA ILE A 163 1.39 -8.68 4.87
C ILE A 163 0.36 -7.56 4.68
N ALA A 164 -0.88 -7.81 5.05
CA ALA A 164 -1.94 -6.81 5.14
C ALA A 164 -2.86 -7.11 6.32
N VAL A 165 -3.71 -6.16 6.72
CA VAL A 165 -4.75 -6.37 7.73
C VAL A 165 -6.09 -5.92 7.17
N ASP A 166 -7.12 -6.75 7.35
CA ASP A 166 -8.47 -6.38 6.93
C ASP A 166 -9.21 -5.51 7.95
N SER A 167 -10.41 -5.07 7.55
CA SER A 167 -11.28 -4.23 8.37
C SER A 167 -11.76 -4.90 9.67
N GLU A 168 -11.65 -6.23 9.78
CA GLU A 168 -11.93 -6.99 11.00
C GLU A 168 -10.69 -7.15 11.90
N GLY A 169 -9.52 -6.67 11.45
CA GLY A 169 -8.26 -6.77 12.18
C GLY A 169 -7.57 -8.13 12.02
N ARG A 170 -7.93 -8.90 10.99
CA ARG A 170 -7.30 -10.20 10.69
C ARG A 170 -6.08 -10.00 9.80
N LEU A 171 -5.00 -10.72 10.13
CA LEU A 171 -3.75 -10.68 9.38
C LEU A 171 -3.89 -11.51 8.09
N LEU A 172 -3.52 -10.92 6.97
CA LEU A 172 -3.30 -11.58 5.69
C LEU A 172 -1.81 -11.60 5.37
N PHE A 173 -1.36 -12.63 4.66
CA PHE A 173 0.03 -12.73 4.23
C PHE A 173 0.21 -13.59 2.99
N VAL A 174 1.27 -13.33 2.23
CA VAL A 174 1.65 -14.10 1.03
C VAL A 174 2.77 -15.07 1.37
N GLU A 175 2.48 -16.37 1.37
CA GLU A 175 3.42 -17.44 1.75
C GLU A 175 3.96 -18.20 0.52
N ARG A 176 5.27 -18.38 0.43
CA ARG A 176 5.92 -19.29 -0.53
C ARG A 176 5.62 -20.73 -0.14
N VAL A 177 4.97 -21.48 -1.03
CA VAL A 177 4.59 -22.88 -0.80
C VAL A 177 5.34 -23.88 -1.68
N ASP A 178 6.16 -23.40 -2.59
CA ASP A 178 7.03 -24.24 -3.41
C ASP A 178 8.50 -24.15 -2.98
N PRO A 179 9.34 -25.12 -3.38
CA PRO A 179 10.78 -25.01 -3.24
C PRO A 179 11.31 -23.72 -3.87
N VAL A 180 12.39 -23.18 -3.29
CA VAL A 180 13.05 -21.95 -3.77
C VAL A 180 13.41 -22.08 -5.25
N GLY A 181 12.94 -21.15 -6.06
CA GLY A 181 13.18 -21.10 -7.49
C GLY A 181 12.48 -19.91 -8.15
N PRO A 182 12.84 -19.59 -9.41
CA PRO A 182 12.21 -18.49 -10.15
C PRO A 182 10.69 -18.69 -10.34
N ASP A 183 10.25 -19.95 -10.36
CA ASP A 183 8.86 -20.33 -10.62
C ASP A 183 8.15 -20.80 -9.33
N ALA A 184 8.65 -20.42 -8.15
CA ALA A 184 8.04 -20.82 -6.89
C ALA A 184 6.62 -20.24 -6.77
N GLY A 185 5.65 -21.09 -6.51
CA GLY A 185 4.27 -20.72 -6.23
C GLY A 185 4.07 -20.19 -4.81
N TYR A 186 3.11 -19.26 -4.71
CA TYR A 186 2.71 -18.61 -3.46
C TYR A 186 1.21 -18.78 -3.21
N VAL A 187 0.80 -18.61 -1.96
CA VAL A 187 -0.61 -18.56 -1.54
C VAL A 187 -0.86 -17.35 -0.67
N VAL A 188 -2.07 -16.80 -0.73
CA VAL A 188 -2.55 -15.82 0.25
C VAL A 188 -3.23 -16.56 1.38
N ARG A 189 -2.75 -16.32 2.60
CA ARG A 189 -3.26 -16.89 3.84
C ARG A 189 -3.89 -15.80 4.68
N ARG A 190 -4.85 -16.19 5.51
CA ARG A 190 -5.48 -15.34 6.52
C ARG A 190 -5.45 -16.02 7.87
N VAL A 191 -5.23 -15.24 8.92
CA VAL A 191 -5.40 -15.66 10.32
C VAL A 191 -6.82 -15.33 10.73
N GLU A 192 -7.66 -16.35 10.88
CA GLU A 192 -9.05 -16.21 11.30
C GLU A 192 -9.16 -15.75 12.77
N ASP A 193 -10.34 -15.30 13.21
CA ASP A 193 -10.57 -14.77 14.57
C ASP A 193 -10.16 -15.73 15.71
N GLY A 194 -10.19 -17.05 15.47
CA GLY A 194 -9.76 -18.06 16.43
C GLY A 194 -8.24 -18.29 16.45
N GLY A 195 -7.50 -17.61 15.57
CA GLY A 195 -6.07 -17.76 15.37
C GLY A 195 -5.68 -18.89 14.42
N GLU A 196 -6.64 -19.52 13.73
CA GLU A 196 -6.37 -20.58 12.75
C GLU A 196 -6.02 -20.01 11.37
N LEU A 197 -5.21 -20.75 10.61
CA LEU A 197 -4.89 -20.42 9.23
C LEU A 197 -6.01 -20.83 8.27
N ALA A 198 -6.28 -19.98 7.29
CA ALA A 198 -7.11 -20.29 6.13
C ALA A 198 -6.43 -19.82 4.84
N THR A 199 -6.51 -20.64 3.78
CA THR A 199 -6.06 -20.22 2.44
C THR A 199 -7.18 -19.44 1.76
N VAL A 200 -6.88 -18.20 1.35
CA VAL A 200 -7.83 -17.32 0.65
C VAL A 200 -7.70 -17.45 -0.86
N ALA A 201 -6.46 -17.51 -1.35
CA ALA A 201 -6.15 -17.55 -2.77
C ALA A 201 -4.81 -18.25 -3.02
N GLY A 202 -4.61 -18.67 -4.27
CA GLY A 202 -3.35 -19.27 -4.70
C GLY A 202 -3.33 -20.79 -4.58
N ARG A 203 -2.36 -21.39 -5.26
CA ARG A 203 -2.00 -22.80 -5.17
C ARG A 203 -0.51 -22.97 -5.46
N PRO A 204 0.09 -24.11 -5.08
CA PRO A 204 1.42 -24.49 -5.58
C PRO A 204 1.48 -24.44 -7.11
N ASN A 205 2.60 -23.98 -7.65
CA ASN A 205 2.79 -23.91 -9.10
C ASN A 205 2.80 -25.33 -9.68
N PRO A 206 1.85 -25.68 -10.58
CA PRO A 206 1.81 -27.01 -11.18
C PRO A 206 3.07 -27.35 -11.98
N ASP A 207 3.83 -26.36 -12.44
CA ASP A 207 5.00 -26.49 -13.32
C ASP A 207 6.33 -26.17 -12.61
N ALA A 208 6.35 -26.21 -11.27
CA ALA A 208 7.54 -25.95 -10.44
C ALA A 208 8.75 -26.88 -10.75
N ASP A 209 8.59 -27.91 -11.59
CA ASP A 209 9.65 -28.83 -12.02
C ASP A 209 10.36 -28.44 -13.33
N GLY A 210 10.08 -27.25 -13.89
CA GLY A 210 10.96 -26.55 -14.82
C GLY A 210 10.55 -26.60 -16.30
N SER A 211 9.25 -26.55 -16.60
CA SER A 211 8.80 -26.24 -17.96
C SER A 211 7.61 -25.28 -17.98
N VAL A 212 7.84 -24.01 -17.68
CA VAL A 212 6.85 -22.98 -18.01
C VAL A 212 6.84 -22.86 -19.53
N ALA A 213 5.70 -23.18 -20.17
CA ALA A 213 5.53 -22.91 -21.58
C ALA A 213 5.25 -21.41 -21.75
N ASP A 214 5.79 -20.78 -22.82
CA ASP A 214 5.71 -19.34 -23.14
C ASP A 214 4.27 -18.75 -23.31
N GLY A 215 3.21 -19.40 -22.79
CA GLY A 215 1.82 -18.96 -22.83
C GLY A 215 1.02 -19.19 -21.53
N GLU A 216 1.66 -19.66 -20.45
CA GLU A 216 1.06 -19.69 -19.10
C GLU A 216 1.19 -18.35 -18.37
N ASP A 217 2.01 -17.44 -18.89
CA ASP A 217 2.30 -16.13 -18.29
C ASP A 217 1.07 -15.19 -18.27
N ASP A 218 0.29 -15.13 -19.36
CA ASP A 218 -0.81 -14.16 -19.47
C ASP A 218 -1.95 -14.43 -18.48
N ALA A 219 -2.29 -15.71 -18.21
CA ALA A 219 -3.42 -16.06 -17.33
C ALA A 219 -3.08 -15.85 -15.84
N VAL A 220 -1.80 -15.86 -15.49
CA VAL A 220 -1.34 -15.57 -14.12
C VAL A 220 -1.47 -14.08 -13.82
N PHE A 221 -1.12 -13.24 -14.80
CA PHE A 221 -1.29 -11.81 -14.65
C PHE A 221 -2.73 -11.36 -14.92
N PHE A 222 -3.48 -12.01 -15.79
CA PHE A 222 -4.84 -11.63 -16.17
C PHE A 222 -5.81 -12.82 -16.02
N PRO A 223 -6.19 -13.18 -14.78
CA PRO A 223 -7.18 -14.22 -14.58
C PRO A 223 -8.51 -13.82 -15.24
N GLU A 224 -9.20 -14.78 -15.87
CA GLU A 224 -10.56 -14.53 -16.36
C GLU A 224 -11.48 -14.18 -15.19
N ASP A 225 -12.36 -13.19 -15.37
CA ASP A 225 -13.33 -12.81 -14.33
C ASP A 225 -14.15 -14.03 -13.87
N GLY A 226 -14.19 -14.26 -12.56
CA GLY A 226 -14.84 -15.42 -11.96
C GLY A 226 -13.95 -16.66 -11.81
N THR A 227 -12.66 -16.58 -12.16
CA THR A 227 -11.68 -17.64 -11.86
C THR A 227 -11.71 -17.93 -10.36
N ALA A 228 -11.74 -19.21 -9.97
CA ALA A 228 -11.73 -19.58 -8.57
C ALA A 228 -10.41 -19.15 -7.92
N ALA A 229 -10.47 -18.54 -6.73
CA ALA A 229 -9.29 -18.06 -6.03
C ALA A 229 -8.26 -19.17 -5.75
N SER A 230 -8.74 -20.41 -5.53
CA SER A 230 -7.90 -21.61 -5.34
C SER A 230 -7.21 -22.11 -6.62
N ASP A 231 -7.60 -21.60 -7.79
CA ASP A 231 -7.01 -21.98 -9.08
C ASP A 231 -5.95 -20.97 -9.56
N LEU A 232 -5.79 -19.85 -8.85
CA LEU A 232 -4.78 -18.82 -9.16
C LEU A 232 -3.37 -19.35 -8.88
N THR A 233 -2.43 -19.13 -9.79
CA THR A 233 -1.01 -19.33 -9.52
C THR A 233 -0.41 -17.97 -9.18
N LEU A 234 0.26 -17.86 -8.02
CA LEU A 234 0.89 -16.61 -7.55
C LEU A 234 2.42 -16.76 -7.52
N PHE A 235 3.13 -15.66 -7.70
CA PHE A 235 4.61 -15.64 -7.77
C PHE A 235 5.22 -14.63 -6.78
N THR A 236 6.55 -14.59 -6.73
CA THR A 236 7.32 -13.82 -5.74
C THR A 236 7.10 -12.30 -5.75
N GLU A 237 6.57 -11.76 -6.85
CA GLU A 237 6.29 -10.33 -7.04
C GLU A 237 4.81 -10.00 -6.77
N THR A 238 4.12 -10.85 -6.01
CA THR A 238 2.73 -10.63 -5.60
C THR A 238 2.71 -9.74 -4.35
N ALA A 239 1.96 -8.65 -4.41
CA ALA A 239 1.61 -7.84 -3.25
C ALA A 239 0.10 -7.93 -2.97
N ILE A 240 -0.30 -7.69 -1.73
CA ILE A 240 -1.66 -7.75 -1.25
C ILE A 240 -2.07 -6.51 -0.47
N ALA A 241 -3.34 -6.16 -0.56
CA ALA A 241 -3.99 -5.22 0.35
C ALA A 241 -5.36 -5.77 0.74
N ALA A 242 -5.88 -5.33 1.87
CA ALA A 242 -7.26 -5.62 2.23
C ALA A 242 -8.21 -4.57 1.63
N GLY A 243 -9.29 -5.04 1.04
CA GLY A 243 -10.41 -4.22 0.58
C GLY A 243 -11.61 -4.32 1.54
N PRO A 244 -12.77 -3.77 1.15
CA PRO A 244 -14.00 -3.86 1.93
C PRO A 244 -14.56 -5.30 1.97
N ASP A 245 -15.34 -5.63 3.01
CA ASP A 245 -16.14 -6.85 3.12
C ASP A 245 -15.40 -8.15 2.72
N ASP A 246 -14.30 -8.48 3.42
CA ASP A 246 -13.42 -9.64 3.20
C ASP A 246 -12.66 -9.67 1.85
N GLN A 247 -12.76 -8.62 1.04
CA GLN A 247 -12.06 -8.56 -0.23
C GLN A 247 -10.54 -8.51 -0.02
N VAL A 248 -9.81 -9.27 -0.83
CA VAL A 248 -8.35 -9.17 -0.92
C VAL A 248 -7.99 -8.62 -2.28
N ILE A 249 -7.20 -7.56 -2.30
CA ILE A 249 -6.61 -7.02 -3.52
C ILE A 249 -5.27 -7.68 -3.71
N VAL A 250 -5.02 -8.13 -4.94
CA VAL A 250 -3.79 -8.80 -5.31
C VAL A 250 -3.21 -8.07 -6.51
N GLN A 251 -1.97 -7.61 -6.35
CA GLN A 251 -1.19 -6.97 -7.39
C GLN A 251 -0.19 -7.98 -7.96
N THR A 252 -0.09 -7.97 -9.28
CA THR A 252 0.89 -8.74 -10.04
C THR A 252 1.77 -7.80 -10.86
N PRO A 253 2.83 -8.31 -11.52
CA PRO A 253 3.66 -7.52 -12.43
C PRO A 253 2.94 -6.83 -13.59
N GLN A 254 1.66 -7.12 -13.88
CA GLN A 254 0.95 -6.49 -15.00
C GLN A 254 -0.51 -6.13 -14.70
N SER A 255 -1.02 -6.42 -13.51
CA SER A 255 -2.42 -6.18 -13.18
C SER A 255 -2.64 -6.00 -11.69
N VAL A 256 -3.83 -5.51 -11.36
CA VAL A 256 -4.43 -5.65 -10.04
C VAL A 256 -5.77 -6.35 -10.21
N TYR A 257 -6.06 -7.33 -9.36
CA TYR A 257 -7.35 -7.98 -9.28
C TYR A 257 -7.83 -8.09 -7.84
N THR A 258 -9.13 -8.26 -7.67
CA THR A 258 -9.76 -8.50 -6.38
C THR A 258 -10.11 -9.97 -6.25
N VAL A 259 -9.97 -10.52 -5.06
CA VAL A 259 -10.48 -11.82 -4.65
C VAL A 259 -11.61 -11.57 -3.66
N GLN A 260 -12.82 -11.96 -4.04
CA GLN A 260 -14.01 -11.84 -3.21
C GLN A 260 -14.92 -13.03 -3.47
N ASP A 261 -15.56 -13.54 -2.40
CA ASP A 261 -16.43 -14.72 -2.45
C ASP A 261 -15.78 -15.94 -3.13
N GLY A 262 -14.45 -16.07 -2.98
CA GLY A 262 -13.66 -17.16 -3.56
C GLY A 262 -13.43 -17.05 -5.07
N THR A 263 -13.64 -15.88 -5.67
CA THR A 263 -13.41 -15.64 -7.10
C THR A 263 -12.57 -14.39 -7.37
N ALA A 264 -11.80 -14.42 -8.45
CA ALA A 264 -10.95 -13.32 -8.89
C ALA A 264 -11.64 -12.45 -9.95
N THR A 265 -11.42 -11.13 -9.90
CA THR A 265 -11.90 -10.15 -10.89
C THR A 265 -10.83 -9.09 -11.14
N VAL A 266 -10.39 -8.92 -12.39
CA VAL A 266 -9.36 -7.91 -12.75
C VAL A 266 -9.93 -6.50 -12.61
N VAL A 267 -9.23 -5.59 -11.95
CA VAL A 267 -9.69 -4.21 -11.72
C VAL A 267 -8.78 -3.15 -12.33
N LEU A 268 -7.50 -3.48 -12.58
CA LEU A 268 -6.55 -2.58 -13.23
C LEU A 268 -5.63 -3.39 -14.15
N GLY A 269 -5.31 -2.84 -15.32
CA GLY A 269 -4.42 -3.45 -16.30
C GLY A 269 -5.15 -4.22 -17.41
N GLY A 270 -4.37 -4.77 -18.35
CA GLY A 270 -4.86 -5.62 -19.44
C GLY A 270 -5.10 -4.90 -20.76
N GLY A 271 -4.87 -3.58 -20.79
CA GLY A 271 -4.95 -2.77 -22.00
C GLY A 271 -3.60 -2.29 -22.51
N GLY A 272 -3.63 -1.19 -23.26
CA GLY A 272 -2.45 -0.62 -23.93
C GLY A 272 -2.37 0.90 -23.83
N GLU A 273 -3.23 1.50 -23.01
CA GLU A 273 -3.31 2.95 -22.83
C GLU A 273 -2.42 3.36 -21.67
N LEU A 274 -1.79 4.53 -21.77
CA LEU A 274 -1.07 5.11 -20.63
C LEU A 274 -2.09 5.69 -19.64
N PRO A 275 -1.76 5.73 -18.33
CA PRO A 275 -2.57 6.46 -17.36
C PRO A 275 -2.77 7.93 -17.78
N PRO A 276 -3.96 8.51 -17.52
CA PRO A 276 -4.32 9.84 -18.00
C PRO A 276 -3.64 10.93 -17.15
N ALA A 277 -2.38 11.24 -17.46
CA ALA A 277 -1.66 12.38 -16.87
C ALA A 277 -1.76 13.61 -17.78
N THR A 278 -2.50 14.64 -17.37
CA THR A 278 -2.82 15.81 -18.22
C THR A 278 -2.28 17.13 -17.66
N GLU A 279 -2.32 18.20 -18.47
CA GLU A 279 -1.96 19.56 -18.05
C GLU A 279 -2.93 20.17 -17.01
N ASP A 280 -4.08 19.55 -16.78
CA ASP A 280 -5.08 20.01 -15.80
C ASP A 280 -4.82 19.43 -14.37
N GLY A 281 -3.77 18.62 -14.19
CA GLY A 281 -3.32 18.14 -12.88
C GLY A 281 -3.94 16.81 -12.42
N PRO A 282 -3.77 16.42 -11.14
CA PRO A 282 -4.28 15.15 -10.62
C PRO A 282 -5.81 15.08 -10.66
N PHE A 283 -6.34 13.87 -10.88
CA PHE A 283 -7.80 13.59 -11.00
C PHE A 283 -8.56 14.36 -12.11
N SER A 284 -7.88 15.15 -12.92
CA SER A 284 -8.51 16.00 -13.95
C SER A 284 -9.11 15.20 -15.12
N ASP A 285 -8.57 14.02 -15.39
CA ASP A 285 -9.03 13.11 -16.43
C ASP A 285 -9.02 11.67 -15.90
N ALA A 286 -9.84 10.83 -16.52
CA ALA A 286 -9.99 9.44 -16.14
C ALA A 286 -10.21 8.55 -17.36
N THR A 287 -9.71 7.32 -17.28
CA THR A 287 -9.93 6.29 -18.30
C THR A 287 -10.45 5.01 -17.65
N ASP A 288 -10.88 4.06 -18.46
CA ASP A 288 -11.24 2.73 -17.98
C ASP A 288 -10.00 2.03 -17.38
N ALA A 289 -10.07 1.59 -16.14
CA ALA A 289 -8.92 1.00 -15.44
C ALA A 289 -8.39 -0.26 -16.15
N ARG A 290 -9.28 -0.98 -16.85
CA ARG A 290 -8.93 -2.16 -17.64
C ARG A 290 -8.30 -1.84 -19.01
N SER A 291 -8.28 -0.58 -19.44
CA SER A 291 -7.62 -0.16 -20.68
C SER A 291 -6.15 0.23 -20.48
N VAL A 292 -5.69 0.37 -19.24
CA VAL A 292 -4.34 0.81 -18.90
C VAL A 292 -3.30 -0.32 -19.11
N ASP A 293 -2.14 0.02 -19.71
CA ASP A 293 -0.91 -0.79 -19.68
C ASP A 293 -0.26 -0.59 -18.31
N TYR A 294 -0.79 -1.30 -17.32
CA TYR A 294 -0.34 -1.20 -15.95
C TYR A 294 0.94 -2.02 -15.73
N ARG A 295 1.93 -1.39 -15.11
CA ARG A 295 3.14 -2.05 -14.64
C ARG A 295 3.49 -1.49 -13.27
N PRO A 296 3.62 -2.33 -12.23
CA PRO A 296 4.04 -1.84 -10.95
C PRO A 296 5.40 -1.17 -11.03
N GLY A 297 5.55 -0.04 -10.35
CA GLY A 297 6.87 0.51 -10.11
C GLY A 297 7.70 -0.46 -9.25
N VAL A 298 9.00 -0.55 -9.52
CA VAL A 298 9.95 -1.30 -8.69
C VAL A 298 10.88 -0.30 -7.98
N PRO A 299 11.01 -0.34 -6.63
CA PRO A 299 10.34 -1.26 -5.72
C PRO A 299 8.81 -1.05 -5.67
N LEU A 300 8.06 -2.10 -5.32
CA LEU A 300 6.63 -1.98 -5.02
C LEU A 300 6.49 -1.08 -3.79
N LEU A 301 5.86 0.09 -3.93
CA LEU A 301 5.75 1.07 -2.84
C LEU A 301 4.32 1.31 -2.37
N THR A 302 3.33 1.07 -3.24
CA THR A 302 1.93 1.42 -2.97
C THR A 302 0.99 0.34 -3.48
N LEU A 303 0.25 -0.27 -2.56
CA LEU A 303 -0.99 -0.99 -2.79
C LEU A 303 -1.88 -0.81 -1.55
N ALA A 304 -3.03 -0.16 -1.71
CA ALA A 304 -3.95 0.09 -0.59
C ALA A 304 -5.38 0.22 -1.07
N ALA A 305 -6.36 -0.06 -0.21
CA ALA A 305 -7.76 0.27 -0.48
C ALA A 305 -8.48 0.87 0.72
N ASN A 306 -9.49 1.68 0.42
CA ASN A 306 -10.37 2.27 1.42
C ASN A 306 -11.68 1.45 1.58
N ALA A 307 -12.51 1.85 2.52
CA ALA A 307 -13.78 1.19 2.82
C ALA A 307 -14.81 1.27 1.66
N ASP A 308 -14.67 2.23 0.75
CA ASP A 308 -15.55 2.38 -0.42
C ASP A 308 -15.09 1.56 -1.63
N GLY A 309 -13.95 0.86 -1.54
CA GLY A 309 -13.40 0.03 -2.60
C GLY A 309 -12.52 0.79 -3.61
N GLY A 310 -12.15 2.02 -3.31
CA GLY A 310 -11.13 2.77 -4.03
C GLY A 310 -9.75 2.17 -3.80
N ILE A 311 -8.97 1.98 -4.87
CA ILE A 311 -7.66 1.31 -4.81
C ILE A 311 -6.57 2.30 -5.19
N LEU A 312 -5.49 2.32 -4.43
CA LEU A 312 -4.23 2.97 -4.79
C LEU A 312 -3.24 1.92 -5.27
N ALA A 313 -2.59 2.18 -6.41
CA ALA A 313 -1.54 1.32 -6.93
C ALA A 313 -0.41 2.17 -7.51
N SER A 314 0.84 1.89 -7.11
CA SER A 314 2.00 2.50 -7.76
C SER A 314 2.20 1.90 -9.15
N THR A 315 2.61 2.72 -10.12
CA THR A 315 2.97 2.29 -11.48
C THR A 315 4.39 2.74 -11.84
N ASP A 316 4.94 2.17 -12.90
CA ASP A 316 6.16 2.65 -13.55
C ASP A 316 6.06 4.14 -13.92
N PRO A 317 7.20 4.87 -14.05
CA PRO A 317 7.20 6.27 -14.40
C PRO A 317 6.33 6.59 -15.62
N ILE A 318 5.41 7.53 -15.45
CA ILE A 318 4.58 8.05 -16.53
C ILE A 318 5.42 9.07 -17.30
N THR A 319 5.36 9.03 -18.63
CA THR A 319 6.06 9.98 -19.50
C THR A 319 5.07 10.96 -20.13
N GLY A 320 5.53 12.18 -20.41
CA GLY A 320 4.73 13.17 -21.14
C GLY A 320 3.66 13.88 -20.31
N TRP A 321 3.74 13.82 -18.98
CA TRP A 321 2.95 14.64 -18.08
C TRP A 321 3.48 16.08 -18.04
N ASP A 322 2.64 17.02 -17.60
CA ASP A 322 3.03 18.41 -17.39
C ASP A 322 3.66 18.59 -15.99
N GLU A 323 4.96 18.86 -15.97
CA GLU A 323 5.72 19.09 -14.73
C GLU A 323 5.10 20.17 -13.83
N GLY A 324 4.59 21.25 -14.42
CA GLY A 324 3.98 22.34 -13.68
C GLY A 324 2.63 21.95 -13.08
N ALA A 325 1.81 21.21 -13.82
CA ALA A 325 0.46 20.82 -13.39
C ALA A 325 0.47 19.87 -12.18
N TYR A 326 1.49 19.03 -12.07
CA TYR A 326 1.62 18.07 -10.98
C TYR A 326 2.59 18.48 -9.88
N ALA A 327 3.40 19.53 -10.08
CA ALA A 327 4.22 20.10 -9.01
C ALA A 327 3.34 20.41 -7.79
N TRP A 328 3.87 20.20 -6.59
CA TRP A 328 3.09 20.43 -5.37
C TRP A 328 3.31 21.82 -4.82
N GLN A 329 2.23 22.47 -4.41
CA GLN A 329 2.27 23.60 -3.51
C GLN A 329 1.92 23.13 -2.10
N VAL A 330 2.92 23.06 -1.22
CA VAL A 330 2.76 22.49 0.11
C VAL A 330 2.13 23.51 1.06
N GLU A 331 0.84 23.34 1.35
CA GLU A 331 0.11 24.15 2.32
C GLU A 331 0.57 23.88 3.75
N ASP A 332 0.59 24.95 4.55
CA ASP A 332 1.03 24.95 5.96
C ASP A 332 2.46 24.39 6.17
N GLY A 333 3.25 24.28 5.10
CA GLY A 333 4.62 23.80 5.13
C GLY A 333 5.67 24.88 5.43
N SER A 334 6.85 24.43 5.80
CA SER A 334 8.05 25.27 5.86
C SER A 334 8.65 25.45 4.46
N ASP A 335 9.53 26.45 4.28
CA ASP A 335 10.32 26.60 3.04
C ASP A 335 11.12 25.31 2.72
N GLN A 336 11.54 24.58 3.76
CA GLN A 336 12.23 23.31 3.62
C GLN A 336 11.29 22.20 3.13
N ALA A 337 10.04 22.15 3.62
CA ALA A 337 9.05 21.19 3.12
C ALA A 337 8.79 21.41 1.62
N GLN A 338 8.63 22.66 1.19
CA GLN A 338 8.50 22.97 -0.24
C GLN A 338 9.74 22.54 -1.04
N ALA A 339 10.95 22.81 -0.52
CA ALA A 339 12.18 22.40 -1.19
C ALA A 339 12.32 20.88 -1.33
N ILE A 340 11.81 20.11 -0.35
CA ILE A 340 11.76 18.64 -0.42
C ILE A 340 10.77 18.19 -1.51
N ALA A 341 9.58 18.80 -1.57
CA ALA A 341 8.59 18.51 -2.63
C ALA A 341 9.16 18.80 -4.03
N ASP A 342 9.80 19.96 -4.21
CA ASP A 342 10.44 20.34 -5.48
C ASP A 342 11.56 19.36 -5.87
N ALA A 343 12.36 18.91 -4.89
CA ALA A 343 13.42 17.93 -5.11
C ALA A 343 12.86 16.56 -5.51
N ALA A 344 11.78 16.12 -4.87
CA ALA A 344 11.10 14.87 -5.20
C ALA A 344 10.52 14.90 -6.63
N ALA A 345 9.90 16.02 -7.02
CA ALA A 345 9.37 16.22 -8.37
C ALA A 345 10.47 16.18 -9.45
N GLY A 346 11.65 16.70 -9.14
CA GLY A 346 12.79 16.72 -10.06
C GLY A 346 13.58 15.41 -10.15
N ASN A 347 13.24 14.38 -9.36
CA ASN A 347 13.99 13.13 -9.30
C ASN A 347 13.28 11.99 -10.03
N GLU A 348 13.53 11.88 -11.33
CA GLU A 348 12.99 10.81 -12.19
C GLU A 348 13.33 9.39 -11.69
N GLN A 349 14.39 9.20 -10.90
CA GLN A 349 14.78 7.86 -10.40
C GLN A 349 13.90 7.38 -9.23
N THR A 350 13.21 8.30 -8.56
CA THR A 350 12.36 8.00 -7.40
C THR A 350 10.91 8.41 -7.65
N SER A 351 10.56 8.78 -8.88
CA SER A 351 9.19 9.07 -9.29
C SER A 351 8.45 7.74 -9.44
N HIS A 352 7.62 7.42 -8.46
CA HIS A 352 6.71 6.28 -8.48
C HIS A 352 5.27 6.81 -8.48
N PRO A 353 4.68 7.06 -9.67
CA PRO A 353 3.32 7.57 -9.76
C PRO A 353 2.33 6.68 -9.03
N THR A 354 1.38 7.31 -8.35
CA THR A 354 0.25 6.63 -7.69
C THR A 354 -1.00 6.81 -8.53
N LEU A 355 -1.57 5.69 -8.96
CA LEU A 355 -2.87 5.63 -9.61
C LEU A 355 -3.96 5.47 -8.55
N TYR A 356 -5.08 6.15 -8.78
CA TYR A 356 -6.33 5.90 -8.08
C TYR A 356 -7.28 5.17 -9.02
N VAL A 357 -7.77 4.01 -8.60
CA VAL A 357 -8.84 3.26 -9.26
C VAL A 357 -10.11 3.43 -8.44
N ALA A 358 -11.08 4.13 -9.02
CA ALA A 358 -12.37 4.38 -8.42
C ALA A 358 -13.25 3.10 -8.44
N PRO A 359 -14.22 2.97 -7.51
CA PRO A 359 -15.11 1.81 -7.43
C PRO A 359 -15.96 1.56 -8.69
N ASP A 360 -16.13 2.57 -9.54
CA ASP A 360 -16.87 2.45 -10.81
C ASP A 360 -16.00 1.93 -11.98
N GLY A 361 -14.73 1.61 -11.72
CA GLY A 361 -13.77 1.10 -12.69
C GLY A 361 -13.05 2.17 -13.49
N GLN A 362 -13.18 3.44 -13.14
CA GLN A 362 -12.35 4.50 -13.71
C GLN A 362 -10.99 4.58 -12.98
N THR A 363 -9.93 4.94 -13.70
CA THR A 363 -8.63 5.24 -13.12
C THR A 363 -8.15 6.63 -13.49
N SER A 364 -7.52 7.29 -12.52
CA SER A 364 -6.90 8.59 -12.65
C SER A 364 -5.52 8.60 -11.97
N VAL A 365 -4.72 9.62 -12.26
CA VAL A 365 -3.43 9.82 -11.61
C VAL A 365 -3.64 10.70 -10.38
N ALA A 366 -3.35 10.15 -9.20
CA ALA A 366 -3.41 10.87 -7.93
C ALA A 366 -2.13 11.67 -7.66
N ALA A 367 -0.98 11.09 -7.99
CA ALA A 367 0.33 11.73 -7.91
C ALA A 367 1.27 11.15 -8.97
N VAL A 368 2.14 11.98 -9.56
CA VAL A 368 3.17 11.53 -10.54
C VAL A 368 4.57 11.40 -9.93
N PHE A 369 4.79 11.98 -8.75
CA PHE A 369 6.01 11.80 -7.98
C PHE A 369 5.66 11.59 -6.51
N GLY A 370 6.66 11.16 -5.75
CA GLY A 370 6.48 10.65 -4.40
C GLY A 370 6.95 9.21 -4.29
N GLY A 371 7.00 8.72 -3.05
CA GLY A 371 7.32 7.36 -2.68
C GLY A 371 6.07 6.59 -2.28
N PRO A 372 6.06 5.91 -1.12
CA PRO A 372 4.91 5.12 -0.70
C PRO A 372 3.69 6.00 -0.42
N ALA A 373 2.52 5.48 -0.74
CA ALA A 373 1.23 6.11 -0.49
C ALA A 373 0.23 5.13 0.14
N THR A 374 -0.72 5.65 0.90
CA THR A 374 -1.80 4.87 1.53
C THR A 374 -3.02 5.74 1.78
N TRP A 375 -4.13 5.12 2.17
CA TRP A 375 -5.32 5.84 2.63
C TRP A 375 -5.13 6.28 4.08
N LEU A 376 -5.27 7.58 4.36
CA LEU A 376 -5.33 8.07 5.74
C LEU A 376 -6.70 7.75 6.36
N ASP A 377 -7.74 7.99 5.57
CA ASP A 377 -9.16 7.75 5.85
C ASP A 377 -9.91 7.49 4.53
N ASP A 378 -11.24 7.63 4.52
CA ASP A 378 -12.09 7.26 3.39
C ASP A 378 -11.85 8.10 2.12
N ASP A 379 -11.46 9.37 2.26
CA ASP A 379 -11.33 10.33 1.16
C ASP A 379 -9.97 11.04 1.09
N THR A 380 -9.06 10.76 2.02
CA THR A 380 -7.73 11.37 2.07
C THR A 380 -6.62 10.36 1.78
N ILE A 381 -5.78 10.66 0.80
CA ILE A 381 -4.56 9.91 0.48
C ILE A 381 -3.37 10.56 1.17
N ALA A 382 -2.55 9.76 1.85
CA ALA A 382 -1.24 10.19 2.33
C ALA A 382 -0.14 9.74 1.37
N VAL A 383 0.76 10.64 0.99
CA VAL A 383 1.87 10.37 0.07
C VAL A 383 3.18 10.85 0.67
N GLY A 384 4.18 9.98 0.69
CA GLY A 384 5.55 10.37 1.03
C GLY A 384 6.27 11.05 -0.13
N ALA A 385 7.08 12.07 0.14
CA ALA A 385 8.01 12.65 -0.85
C ALA A 385 9.41 12.81 -0.26
N THR A 386 10.38 12.20 -0.95
CA THR A 386 11.76 12.10 -0.50
C THR A 386 12.64 13.11 -1.23
N GLY A 387 13.35 13.93 -0.45
CA GLY A 387 14.42 14.81 -0.92
C GLY A 387 15.77 14.09 -0.94
N GLU A 388 16.87 14.85 -0.83
CA GLU A 388 18.22 14.27 -0.81
C GLU A 388 18.51 13.49 0.49
N ASP A 389 18.13 14.07 1.63
CA ASP A 389 18.42 13.54 2.97
C ASP A 389 17.18 13.45 3.89
N ASP A 390 16.05 14.02 3.49
CA ASP A 390 14.85 14.19 4.32
C ASP A 390 13.58 13.77 3.56
N GLN A 391 12.50 13.54 4.30
CA GLN A 391 11.17 13.27 3.74
C GLN A 391 10.09 14.19 4.31
N ILE A 392 9.02 14.38 3.53
CA ILE A 392 7.74 14.91 3.99
C ILE A 392 6.63 13.90 3.71
N ILE A 393 5.53 14.00 4.46
CA ILE A 393 4.25 13.36 4.16
C ILE A 393 3.23 14.46 3.86
N VAL A 394 2.61 14.37 2.70
CA VAL A 394 1.53 15.27 2.28
C VAL A 394 0.21 14.52 2.18
N LEU A 395 -0.88 15.26 2.21
CA LEU A 395 -2.24 14.79 2.11
C LEU A 395 -2.89 15.34 0.84
N ILE A 396 -3.58 14.46 0.13
CA ILE A 396 -4.30 14.73 -1.10
C ILE A 396 -5.74 14.26 -0.89
N ASP A 397 -6.67 15.21 -0.90
CA ASP A 397 -8.10 14.91 -0.76
C ASP A 397 -8.67 14.48 -2.13
N LEU A 398 -9.54 13.47 -2.12
CA LEU A 398 -10.27 13.08 -3.33
C LEU A 398 -11.30 14.16 -3.70
N PRO A 399 -11.56 14.37 -5.01
CA PRO A 399 -12.66 15.22 -5.45
C PRO A 399 -14.03 14.59 -5.16
N ASP A 400 -15.00 15.42 -4.79
CA ASP A 400 -16.41 15.07 -4.53
C ASP A 400 -17.17 14.48 -5.73
#